data_AF-A0A3A5JL91-F1
#
_entry.id   AF-A0A3A5JL91-F1
#
_cell.length_a   1.000
_cell.length_b   1.000
_cell.length_c   1.000
_cell.angle_alpha   90.00
_cell.angle_beta   90.00
_cell.angle_gamma   90.00
#
_symmetry.space_group_name_H-M   'P 1'
#
loop_
_entity.id
_entity.type
_entity.pdbx_description
1 polymer ?
#
loop_
_entity_poly.entity_id
_entity_poly.type
_entity_poly.pdbx_seq_one_letter_code
_entity_poly.pdbx_strand_id
1 'polypeptide(L)'
;GIAGTYGTLTLNANGTYSYDGNPNAVPVGGATDTFVYTIMDGDGDLSTTTLTINLSDSGLAASNDDLTVNEAALPIGSNPSSTAETIAGTVVDNVSGGSGPYTYALLSSATGSHGTLTFNANGTYSYTLTSPVDGVDANNGTNTVNNVETFTYQATDANGNTITNTITIDVTDDVPTAVANS
;
A
#
# COMPACT_ATOMS: atom_id res chain seq x y z
N GLY A 1 -24.00 -9.28 18.46
CA GLY A 1 -22.98 -8.85 19.43
C GLY A 1 -23.33 -7.50 20.00
N ILE A 2 -22.55 -7.05 20.98
CA ILE A 2 -22.59 -5.75 21.63
C ILE A 2 -21.49 -4.92 20.96
N ALA A 3 -21.86 -3.83 20.29
CA ALA A 3 -20.89 -2.97 19.62
C ALA A 3 -20.05 -2.22 20.66
N GLY A 4 -18.73 -2.37 20.58
CA GLY A 4 -17.75 -1.52 21.21
C GLY A 4 -17.29 -0.42 20.24
N THR A 5 -16.28 0.33 20.66
CA THR A 5 -15.64 1.36 19.82
C THR A 5 -14.74 0.72 18.78
N TYR A 6 -14.05 -0.36 19.14
CA TYR A 6 -13.00 -0.97 18.33
C TYR A 6 -13.36 -2.35 17.80
N GLY A 7 -14.60 -2.81 18.00
CA GLY A 7 -15.02 -4.14 17.63
C GLY A 7 -16.39 -4.51 18.18
N THR A 8 -16.76 -5.78 18.05
CA THR A 8 -18.04 -6.32 18.50
C THR A 8 -17.81 -7.49 19.45
N LEU A 9 -18.36 -7.39 20.67
CA LEU A 9 -18.38 -8.47 21.64
C LEU A 9 -19.56 -9.41 21.36
N THR A 10 -19.33 -10.71 21.35
CA THR A 10 -20.41 -11.71 21.48
C THR A 10 -20.25 -12.40 22.82
N LEU A 11 -21.23 -12.23 23.70
CA LEU A 11 -21.25 -12.83 25.04
C LEU A 11 -22.40 -13.83 25.12
N ASN A 12 -22.09 -15.06 25.54
CA ASN A 12 -23.06 -16.14 25.71
C ASN A 12 -23.57 -16.18 27.16
N ALA A 13 -24.76 -16.77 27.36
CA ALA A 13 -25.37 -16.89 28.69
C ALA A 13 -24.52 -17.70 29.69
N ASN A 14 -23.66 -18.60 29.20
CA ASN A 14 -22.72 -19.36 30.03
C ASN A 14 -21.44 -18.58 30.38
N GLY A 15 -21.37 -17.28 30.06
CA GLY A 15 -20.23 -16.40 30.34
C GLY A 15 -19.07 -16.50 29.35
N THR A 16 -19.10 -17.45 28.40
CA THR A 16 -18.11 -17.48 27.32
C THR A 16 -18.31 -16.31 26.36
N TYR A 17 -17.23 -15.78 25.81
CA TYR A 17 -17.30 -14.68 24.87
C TYR A 17 -16.30 -14.79 23.73
N SER A 18 -16.59 -14.10 22.63
CA SER A 18 -15.65 -13.78 21.57
C SER A 18 -15.69 -12.27 21.31
N TYR A 19 -14.58 -11.72 20.86
CA TYR A 19 -14.49 -10.32 20.47
C TYR A 19 -13.92 -10.25 19.06
N ASP A 20 -14.62 -9.55 18.18
CA ASP A 20 -14.22 -9.36 16.79
C ASP A 20 -13.80 -7.91 16.60
N GLY A 21 -12.51 -7.69 16.32
CA GLY A 21 -11.94 -6.35 16.20
C GLY A 21 -12.22 -5.73 14.83
N ASN A 22 -12.59 -4.46 14.81
CA ASN A 22 -12.75 -3.71 13.57
C ASN A 22 -11.36 -3.44 12.96
N PRO A 23 -11.13 -3.74 11.68
CA PRO A 23 -9.87 -3.44 11.02
C PRO A 23 -9.58 -1.94 11.02
N ASN A 24 -8.30 -1.58 11.09
CA ASN A 24 -7.81 -0.20 11.15
C ASN A 24 -8.37 0.67 12.30
N ALA A 25 -9.06 0.09 13.30
CA ALA A 25 -9.70 0.86 14.36
C ALA A 25 -8.75 1.19 15.53
N VAL A 26 -7.77 0.32 15.81
CA VAL A 26 -6.90 0.45 16.99
C VAL A 26 -5.68 1.31 16.65
N PRO A 27 -5.43 2.42 17.37
CA PRO A 27 -4.26 3.28 17.14
C PRO A 27 -2.97 2.63 17.67
N VAL A 28 -1.81 3.11 17.20
CA VAL A 28 -0.47 2.62 17.57
C VAL A 28 -0.24 2.54 19.09
N GLY A 29 -0.85 3.44 19.88
CA GLY A 29 -0.78 3.43 21.34
C GLY A 29 -1.59 2.33 22.04
N GLY A 30 -2.30 1.49 21.28
CA GLY A 30 -3.30 0.56 21.78
C GLY A 30 -4.61 1.25 22.16
N ALA A 31 -5.61 0.43 22.47
CA ALA A 31 -6.90 0.91 22.92
C ALA A 31 -7.60 -0.11 23.82
N THR A 32 -8.73 0.29 24.37
CA THR A 32 -9.53 -0.55 25.24
C THR A 32 -11.01 -0.39 24.92
N ASP A 33 -11.73 -1.50 24.87
CA ASP A 33 -13.20 -1.53 24.95
C ASP A 33 -13.63 -2.04 26.33
N THR A 34 -14.66 -1.42 26.90
CA THR A 34 -15.21 -1.80 28.21
C THR A 34 -16.69 -2.09 28.09
N PHE A 35 -17.11 -3.26 28.57
CA PHE A 35 -18.50 -3.71 28.56
C PHE A 35 -18.94 -4.03 29.99
N VAL A 36 -20.02 -3.42 30.45
CA VAL A 36 -20.66 -3.78 31.72
C VAL A 36 -21.81 -4.73 31.41
N TYR A 37 -21.83 -5.90 32.04
CA TYR A 37 -22.89 -6.89 31.84
C TYR A 37 -23.31 -7.55 33.14
N THR A 38 -24.54 -8.07 33.14
CA THR A 38 -25.13 -8.77 34.28
C THR A 38 -25.46 -10.19 33.87
N ILE A 39 -25.03 -11.15 34.68
CA ILE A 39 -25.43 -12.56 34.58
C ILE A 39 -26.48 -12.87 35.65
N MET A 40 -27.37 -13.81 35.35
CA MET A 40 -28.36 -14.34 36.28
C MET A 40 -28.11 -15.83 36.44
N ASP A 41 -28.06 -16.34 37.67
CA ASP A 41 -27.95 -17.78 37.91
C ASP A 41 -29.31 -18.49 37.82
N GLY A 42 -29.36 -19.75 38.23
CA GLY A 42 -30.54 -20.59 38.09
C GLY A 42 -31.70 -20.27 39.03
N ASP A 43 -31.47 -19.52 40.12
CA ASP A 43 -32.51 -19.13 41.08
C ASP A 43 -32.90 -17.65 41.00
N GLY A 44 -32.19 -16.87 40.18
CA GLY A 44 -32.58 -15.51 39.78
C GLY A 44 -31.66 -14.42 40.34
N ASP A 45 -30.60 -14.79 41.06
CA ASP A 45 -29.63 -13.83 41.58
C ASP A 45 -28.82 -13.21 40.45
N LEU A 46 -28.68 -11.88 40.50
CA LEU A 46 -27.97 -11.08 39.50
C LEU A 46 -26.56 -10.74 39.97
N SER A 47 -25.58 -10.91 39.08
CA SER A 47 -24.20 -10.47 39.28
C SER A 47 -23.77 -9.57 38.13
N THR A 48 -23.37 -8.33 38.44
CA THR A 48 -22.88 -7.35 37.46
C THR A 48 -21.37 -7.28 37.52
N THR A 49 -20.73 -7.32 36.36
CA THR A 49 -19.28 -7.19 36.23
C THR A 49 -18.90 -6.41 34.99
N THR A 50 -17.61 -6.07 34.89
CA THR A 50 -17.02 -5.32 33.79
C THR A 50 -16.04 -6.22 33.04
N LEU A 51 -16.24 -6.37 31.73
CA LEU A 51 -15.26 -6.96 30.82
C LEU A 51 -14.48 -5.85 30.13
N THR A 52 -13.16 -5.87 30.31
CA THR A 52 -12.23 -4.96 29.66
C THR A 52 -11.45 -5.72 28.60
N ILE A 53 -11.53 -5.28 27.34
CA ILE A 53 -10.79 -5.83 26.21
C ILE A 53 -9.64 -4.87 25.88
N ASN A 54 -8.41 -5.29 26.10
CA ASN A 54 -7.22 -4.53 25.72
C ASN A 54 -6.80 -4.91 24.30
N LEU A 55 -6.55 -3.92 23.47
CA LEU A 55 -6.29 -4.06 22.05
C LEU A 55 -4.95 -3.41 21.70
N SER A 56 -4.18 -4.10 20.87
CA SER A 56 -2.98 -3.57 20.24
C SER A 56 -3.28 -3.21 18.79
N ASP A 57 -2.57 -2.22 18.27
CA ASP A 57 -2.54 -1.98 16.84
C ASP A 57 -2.08 -3.24 16.08
N SER A 58 -2.61 -3.42 14.88
CA SER A 58 -2.17 -4.44 13.93
C SER A 58 -0.67 -4.37 13.64
N GLY A 59 -0.08 -3.18 13.76
CA GLY A 59 1.32 -2.93 13.40
C GLY A 59 1.56 -3.02 11.89
N LEU A 60 0.50 -3.07 11.07
CA LEU A 60 0.62 -3.09 9.61
C LEU A 60 1.32 -1.81 9.16
N ALA A 61 2.46 -1.99 8.51
CA ALA A 61 3.34 -0.92 8.08
C ALA A 61 3.84 -1.20 6.67
N ALA A 62 4.18 -0.15 5.94
CA ALA A 62 4.71 -0.29 4.61
C ALA A 62 5.58 0.91 4.21
N SER A 63 6.42 0.69 3.21
CA SER A 63 7.31 1.69 2.62
C SER A 63 6.96 1.96 1.16
N ASN A 64 7.29 3.17 0.71
CA ASN A 64 7.21 3.52 -0.70
C ASN A 64 8.27 2.75 -1.50
N ASP A 65 8.00 2.62 -2.79
CA ASP A 65 8.93 2.09 -3.78
C ASP A 65 9.34 3.22 -4.72
N ASP A 66 10.62 3.31 -5.06
CA ASP A 66 11.17 4.33 -5.94
C ASP A 66 11.96 3.66 -7.06
N LEU A 67 11.61 3.98 -8.30
CA LEU A 67 12.12 3.32 -9.50
C LEU A 67 12.74 4.35 -10.44
N THR A 68 13.74 3.92 -11.20
CA THR A 68 14.32 4.75 -12.25
C THR A 68 14.29 4.00 -13.57
N VAL A 69 13.72 4.64 -14.59
CA VAL A 69 13.78 4.20 -16.00
C VAL A 69 14.64 5.17 -16.81
N ASN A 70 15.01 4.76 -18.02
CA ASN A 70 15.87 5.54 -18.89
C ASN A 70 15.15 5.94 -20.18
N GLU A 71 15.09 7.24 -20.44
CA GLU A 71 14.51 7.81 -21.64
C GLU A 71 15.27 7.42 -22.91
N ALA A 72 16.58 7.16 -22.82
CA ALA A 72 17.39 6.74 -23.96
C ALA A 72 16.84 5.50 -24.66
N ALA A 73 16.10 4.67 -23.93
CA ALA A 73 15.52 3.44 -24.45
C ALA A 73 14.18 3.64 -25.17
N LEU A 74 13.61 4.85 -25.17
CA LEU A 74 12.47 5.18 -26.01
C LEU A 74 12.82 5.02 -27.50
N PRO A 75 11.82 4.77 -28.39
CA PRO A 75 12.07 4.62 -29.82
C PRO A 75 12.76 5.81 -30.50
N ILE A 76 12.60 7.01 -29.92
CA ILE A 76 13.20 8.26 -30.39
C ILE A 76 14.41 8.71 -29.54
N GLY A 77 14.79 7.91 -28.54
CA GLY A 77 15.95 8.16 -27.69
C GLY A 77 17.27 7.82 -28.35
N SER A 78 18.35 8.05 -27.61
CA SER A 78 19.75 7.85 -28.01
C SER A 78 20.22 6.38 -27.95
N ASN A 79 19.45 5.47 -27.35
CA ASN A 79 19.70 4.03 -27.31
C ASN A 79 18.40 3.20 -27.43
N PRO A 80 17.69 3.26 -28.57
CA PRO A 80 16.39 2.59 -28.76
C PRO A 80 16.48 1.06 -28.83
N SER A 81 17.68 0.48 -28.71
CA SER A 81 17.90 -0.97 -28.62
C SER A 81 17.88 -1.50 -27.18
N SER A 82 17.91 -0.60 -26.20
CA SER A 82 17.76 -0.91 -24.78
C SER A 82 16.31 -1.26 -24.44
N THR A 83 16.10 -1.84 -23.27
CA THR A 83 14.77 -2.11 -22.68
C THR A 83 14.58 -1.36 -21.35
N ALA A 84 15.44 -0.37 -21.08
CA ALA A 84 15.50 0.35 -19.81
C ALA A 84 14.38 1.40 -19.62
N GLU A 85 13.51 1.58 -20.61
CA GLU A 85 12.24 2.28 -20.52
C GLU A 85 11.21 1.47 -19.73
N THR A 86 11.45 0.17 -19.52
CA THR A 86 10.59 -0.73 -18.75
C THR A 86 11.32 -1.27 -17.52
N ILE A 87 10.63 -1.26 -16.38
CA ILE A 87 11.08 -1.89 -15.13
C ILE A 87 9.96 -2.76 -14.55
N ALA A 88 10.33 -3.83 -13.85
CA ALA A 88 9.41 -4.70 -13.16
C ALA A 88 9.91 -4.98 -11.73
N GLY A 89 8.98 -5.14 -10.81
CA GLY A 89 9.30 -5.31 -9.39
C GLY A 89 8.14 -5.87 -8.58
N THR A 90 8.27 -5.82 -7.26
CA THR A 90 7.27 -6.29 -6.32
C THR A 90 7.24 -5.40 -5.08
N VAL A 91 6.05 -5.08 -4.60
CA VAL A 91 5.85 -4.35 -3.33
C VAL A 91 5.71 -5.29 -2.13
N VAL A 92 5.89 -6.60 -2.31
CA VAL A 92 5.71 -7.59 -1.24
C VAL A 92 6.69 -7.36 -0.09
N ASP A 93 7.94 -7.06 -0.40
CA ASP A 93 8.98 -6.82 0.60
C ASP A 93 8.85 -5.43 1.28
N ASN A 94 7.96 -4.58 0.74
CA ASN A 94 7.69 -3.24 1.27
C ASN A 94 6.57 -3.25 2.31
N VAL A 95 5.95 -4.40 2.62
CA VAL A 95 4.86 -4.51 3.62
C VAL A 95 5.27 -5.44 4.77
N SER A 96 5.00 -5.01 5.99
CA SER A 96 5.34 -5.74 7.22
C SER A 96 4.29 -5.54 8.31
N GLY A 97 4.35 -6.36 9.37
CA GLY A 97 3.36 -6.33 10.45
C GLY A 97 1.99 -6.87 10.03
N GLY A 98 0.95 -6.66 10.84
CA GLY A 98 -0.37 -7.23 10.57
C GLY A 98 -0.36 -8.76 10.48
N SER A 99 -1.32 -9.33 9.74
CA SER A 99 -1.45 -10.77 9.52
C SER A 99 -1.40 -11.14 8.05
N GLY A 100 -0.46 -12.00 7.65
CA GLY A 100 -0.38 -12.51 6.27
C GLY A 100 -1.43 -13.60 5.96
N PRO A 101 -1.71 -13.88 4.67
CA PRO A 101 -1.11 -13.25 3.48
C PRO A 101 -1.70 -11.86 3.20
N TYR A 102 -0.92 -11.02 2.50
CA TYR A 102 -1.38 -9.72 2.02
C TYR A 102 -2.01 -9.81 0.63
N THR A 103 -2.91 -8.89 0.33
CA THR A 103 -3.44 -8.62 -1.01
C THR A 103 -3.20 -7.17 -1.37
N TYR A 104 -3.08 -6.88 -2.67
CA TYR A 104 -2.73 -5.55 -3.15
C TYR A 104 -3.75 -5.05 -4.17
N ALA A 105 -4.01 -3.74 -4.16
CA ALA A 105 -4.88 -3.10 -5.14
C ALA A 105 -4.32 -1.73 -5.53
N LEU A 106 -4.25 -1.46 -6.84
CA LEU A 106 -3.92 -0.12 -7.33
C LEU A 106 -5.13 0.80 -7.09
N LEU A 107 -4.90 1.94 -6.44
CA LEU A 107 -5.94 2.94 -6.16
C LEU A 107 -5.93 4.09 -7.18
N SER A 108 -4.76 4.40 -7.72
CA SER A 108 -4.57 5.42 -8.75
C SER A 108 -4.83 4.88 -10.17
N SER A 109 -4.81 5.78 -11.16
CA SER A 109 -4.81 5.38 -12.57
C SER A 109 -3.55 4.59 -12.91
N ALA A 110 -3.70 3.48 -13.62
CA ALA A 110 -2.59 2.73 -14.20
C ALA A 110 -1.90 3.49 -15.37
N THR A 111 -2.54 4.52 -15.91
CA THR A 111 -1.98 5.38 -16.95
C THR A 111 -1.56 6.70 -16.32
N GLY A 112 -0.26 6.98 -16.39
CA GLY A 112 0.32 8.27 -16.02
C GLY A 112 0.40 9.21 -17.22
N SER A 113 1.10 10.33 -17.04
CA SER A 113 1.32 11.35 -18.08
C SER A 113 2.37 10.94 -19.11
N HIS A 114 3.36 10.14 -18.70
CA HIS A 114 4.52 9.72 -19.49
C HIS A 114 4.64 8.20 -19.65
N GLY A 115 3.97 7.41 -18.82
CA GLY A 115 4.02 5.96 -18.92
C GLY A 115 2.78 5.23 -18.41
N THR A 116 2.91 3.91 -18.36
CA THR A 116 1.84 3.02 -17.90
C THR A 116 2.37 2.00 -16.90
N LEU A 117 1.60 1.77 -15.84
CA LEU A 117 1.86 0.77 -14.81
C LEU A 117 0.86 -0.39 -14.96
N THR A 118 1.37 -1.61 -15.11
CA THR A 118 0.61 -2.82 -14.81
C THR A 118 0.84 -3.19 -13.35
N PHE A 119 -0.22 -3.41 -12.58
CA PHE A 119 -0.14 -3.76 -11.16
C PHE A 119 -1.06 -4.96 -10.86
N ASN A 120 -0.50 -6.00 -10.25
CA ASN A 120 -1.21 -7.25 -9.97
C ASN A 120 -1.58 -7.38 -8.50
N ALA A 121 -2.64 -8.17 -8.22
CA ALA A 121 -3.14 -8.36 -6.85
C ALA A 121 -2.17 -9.11 -5.91
N ASN A 122 -1.13 -9.74 -6.46
CA ASN A 122 -0.04 -10.37 -5.71
C ASN A 122 1.12 -9.41 -5.39
N GLY A 123 0.99 -8.13 -5.73
CA GLY A 123 1.99 -7.09 -5.47
C GLY A 123 3.08 -6.97 -6.54
N THR A 124 3.07 -7.78 -7.60
CA THR A 124 4.00 -7.59 -8.72
C THR A 124 3.51 -6.48 -9.64
N TYR A 125 4.45 -5.73 -10.20
CA TYR A 125 4.13 -4.66 -11.14
C TYR A 125 5.15 -4.58 -12.27
N SER A 126 4.78 -3.87 -13.34
CA SER A 126 5.69 -3.44 -14.38
C SER A 126 5.29 -2.05 -14.86
N TYR A 127 6.27 -1.16 -14.94
CA TYR A 127 6.11 0.18 -15.46
C TYR A 127 6.86 0.32 -16.80
N THR A 128 6.25 0.98 -17.77
CA THR A 128 6.87 1.32 -19.06
C THR A 128 6.69 2.81 -19.34
N LEU A 129 7.80 3.51 -19.55
CA LEU A 129 7.85 4.87 -20.08
C LEU A 129 7.49 4.84 -21.56
N THR A 130 6.61 5.74 -21.99
CA THR A 130 6.04 5.76 -23.35
C THR A 130 6.19 7.09 -24.07
N SER A 131 6.55 8.15 -23.35
CA SER A 131 6.83 9.46 -23.94
C SER A 131 8.01 10.15 -23.25
N PRO A 132 8.70 11.05 -23.97
CA PRO A 132 9.80 11.85 -23.45
C PRO A 132 9.49 12.59 -22.14
N VAL A 133 10.53 12.84 -21.35
CA VAL A 133 10.48 13.66 -20.14
C VAL A 133 11.59 14.69 -20.22
N ASP A 134 11.23 15.92 -20.60
CA ASP A 134 12.22 16.99 -20.71
C ASP A 134 12.84 17.31 -19.33
N GLY A 135 14.15 17.13 -19.21
CA GLY A 135 14.92 17.61 -18.06
C GLY A 135 14.89 19.14 -17.92
N VAL A 136 15.23 19.63 -16.73
CA VAL A 136 15.26 21.07 -16.42
C VAL A 136 16.28 21.89 -17.23
N ASP A 137 17.26 21.23 -17.86
CA ASP A 137 18.33 21.89 -18.61
C ASP A 137 18.37 21.38 -20.05
N ALA A 138 18.01 22.23 -21.01
CA ALA A 138 17.96 21.94 -22.44
C ALA A 138 19.33 21.64 -23.10
N ASN A 139 20.41 21.45 -22.32
CA ASN A 139 21.77 21.35 -22.86
C ASN A 139 22.73 20.54 -21.97
N ASN A 140 22.98 19.29 -22.41
CA ASN A 140 24.28 18.61 -22.40
C ASN A 140 24.71 17.71 -21.22
N GLY A 141 23.80 16.99 -20.55
CA GLY A 141 24.18 15.87 -19.68
C GLY A 141 23.03 14.93 -19.33
N THR A 142 23.34 13.66 -19.07
CA THR A 142 22.40 12.70 -18.47
C THR A 142 22.00 13.22 -17.09
N ASN A 143 20.72 13.53 -16.89
CA ASN A 143 20.18 13.98 -15.61
C ASN A 143 18.98 13.11 -15.20
N THR A 144 18.78 12.90 -13.90
CA THR A 144 17.60 12.21 -13.40
C THR A 144 16.56 13.25 -13.00
N VAL A 145 15.41 13.22 -13.68
CA VAL A 145 14.20 13.93 -13.27
C VAL A 145 13.49 13.06 -12.25
N ASN A 146 13.41 13.54 -11.01
CA ASN A 146 12.80 12.80 -9.91
C ASN A 146 11.28 13.02 -9.86
N ASN A 147 10.56 12.04 -9.35
CA ASN A 147 9.12 12.10 -9.08
C ASN A 147 8.28 12.46 -10.31
N VAL A 148 8.64 11.94 -11.48
CA VAL A 148 7.93 12.18 -12.75
C VAL A 148 6.51 11.63 -12.66
N GLU A 149 6.35 10.43 -12.11
CA GLU A 149 5.05 9.81 -11.90
C GLU A 149 4.95 9.17 -10.52
N THR A 150 3.73 9.14 -9.97
CA THR A 150 3.44 8.52 -8.68
C THR A 150 2.16 7.71 -8.77
N PHE A 151 2.25 6.42 -8.43
CA PHE A 151 1.13 5.49 -8.42
C PHE A 151 0.81 5.07 -6.99
N THR A 152 -0.39 5.36 -6.51
CA THR A 152 -0.85 4.95 -5.18
C THR A 152 -1.49 3.56 -5.23
N TYR A 153 -1.08 2.69 -4.30
CA TYR A 153 -1.67 1.37 -4.09
C TYR A 153 -2.00 1.15 -2.60
N GLN A 154 -2.83 0.15 -2.34
CA GLN A 154 -3.22 -0.32 -1.02
C GLN A 154 -2.77 -1.75 -0.81
N ALA A 155 -2.18 -2.03 0.35
CA ALA A 155 -1.99 -3.38 0.86
C ALA A 155 -3.06 -3.68 1.91
N THR A 156 -3.60 -4.89 1.89
CA THR A 156 -4.60 -5.39 2.84
C THR A 156 -4.14 -6.71 3.44
N ASP A 157 -4.14 -6.80 4.77
CA ASP A 157 -3.78 -8.02 5.50
C ASP A 157 -4.96 -9.02 5.58
N ALA A 158 -4.72 -10.20 6.14
CA ALA A 158 -5.70 -11.27 6.25
C ALA A 158 -6.89 -10.95 7.17
N ASN A 159 -6.74 -9.96 8.05
CA ASN A 159 -7.80 -9.49 8.94
C ASN A 159 -8.52 -8.25 8.38
N GLY A 160 -8.14 -7.77 7.19
CA GLY A 160 -8.74 -6.61 6.55
C GLY A 160 -8.12 -5.27 6.97
N ASN A 161 -7.01 -5.26 7.71
CA ASN A 161 -6.25 -4.04 7.97
C ASN A 161 -5.64 -3.56 6.66
N THR A 162 -5.73 -2.27 6.38
CA THR A 162 -5.24 -1.65 5.14
C THR A 162 -4.18 -0.59 5.40
N ILE A 163 -3.27 -0.43 4.46
CA ILE A 163 -2.29 0.67 4.42
C ILE A 163 -2.06 1.12 2.97
N THR A 164 -1.87 2.41 2.75
CA THR A 164 -1.61 3.00 1.43
C THR A 164 -0.15 3.39 1.28
N ASN A 165 0.44 3.14 0.11
CA ASN A 165 1.81 3.53 -0.24
C ASN A 165 1.89 3.95 -1.72
N THR A 166 3.06 4.38 -2.15
CA THR A 166 3.31 4.80 -3.52
C THR A 166 4.44 4.04 -4.19
N ILE A 167 4.32 3.91 -5.51
CA ILE A 167 5.43 3.63 -6.43
C ILE A 167 5.74 4.95 -7.15
N THR A 168 6.95 5.47 -6.98
CA THR A 168 7.43 6.68 -7.65
C THR A 168 8.30 6.28 -8.84
N ILE A 169 8.17 7.00 -9.96
CA ILE A 169 9.02 6.86 -11.12
C ILE A 169 9.88 8.11 -11.28
N ASP A 170 11.18 7.89 -11.28
CA ASP A 170 12.21 8.81 -11.73
C ASP A 170 12.61 8.44 -13.17
N VAL A 171 13.00 9.44 -13.95
CA VAL A 171 13.44 9.24 -15.34
C VAL A 171 14.82 9.80 -15.53
N THR A 172 15.74 8.96 -15.99
CA THR A 172 17.04 9.41 -16.47
C THR A 172 16.88 9.90 -17.91
N ASP A 173 16.94 11.22 -18.07
CA ASP A 173 16.94 11.94 -19.34
C ASP A 173 18.23 11.62 -20.11
N ASP A 174 18.10 11.56 -21.43
CA ASP A 174 19.20 11.23 -22.32
C ASP A 174 19.81 12.48 -22.97
N VAL A 175 20.86 12.30 -23.77
CA VAL A 175 21.44 13.42 -24.52
C VAL A 175 20.98 13.31 -25.97
N PRO A 176 20.38 14.38 -26.55
CA PRO A 176 19.95 14.35 -27.94
C PRO A 176 21.10 13.97 -28.89
N THR A 177 20.87 12.97 -29.75
CA THR A 177 21.81 12.64 -30.82
C THR A 177 21.32 13.22 -32.14
N ALA A 178 22.02 14.25 -32.64
CA ALA A 178 21.74 14.77 -33.98
C ALA A 178 22.25 13.78 -35.04
N VAL A 179 21.33 13.14 -35.76
CA VAL A 179 21.68 12.33 -36.92
C VAL A 179 21.75 13.24 -38.15
N ALA A 180 22.95 13.46 -38.69
CA ALA A 180 23.11 14.20 -39.94
C ALA A 180 22.60 13.34 -41.10
N ASN A 181 21.53 13.79 -41.78
CA ASN A 181 21.11 13.18 -43.03
C ASN A 181 22.08 13.62 -44.14
N SER A 182 22.79 12.66 -44.75
CA SER A 182 23.64 12.85 -45.94
C SER A 182 22.84 12.92 -47.23
#